data_AF-A0AAD9GGZ3-F1
#
_entry.id   AF-A0AAD9GGZ3-F1
#
_cell.length_a   1.000
_cell.length_b   1.000
_cell.length_c   1.000
_cell.angle_alpha   90.00
_cell.angle_beta   90.00
_cell.angle_gamma   90.00
#
_symmetry.space_group_name_H-M   'P 1'
#
loop_
_entity.id
_entity.type
_entity.pdbx_description
1 polymer ?
#
loop_
_entity_poly.entity_id
_entity_poly.type
_entity_poly.pdbx_seq_one_letter_code
_entity_poly.pdbx_strand_id
1 'polypeptide(L)'
;MMLRFTSLMIPSRGLRPSSFSKAAMRFITDRSEASFSRRIYSRNGNIEFGPPTYTLFTDTVCLTMKLRNDENLGYKVMLFTGMTRESSESRSFEKKSRVSSVLPIAEVERLYDALSGDSTTPTTLQGVDGGNIIVTRSEDSISLKLCPSLIPGINVSSLSTPYSSSSKIQVNFSGGPNEHSLLLHALNELKEYHQ
;
A
#
# COMPACT_ATOMS: atom_id res chain seq x y z
N MET A 1 79.16 31.91 -6.26
CA MET A 1 78.08 32.75 -6.83
C MET A 1 76.80 31.93 -6.74
N MET A 2 76.13 31.87 -5.58
CA MET A 2 75.20 32.85 -4.98
C MET A 2 73.82 32.90 -5.68
N LEU A 3 72.86 32.23 -5.03
CA LEU A 3 71.41 32.49 -4.89
C LEU A 3 70.54 32.67 -6.16
N ARG A 4 69.46 31.88 -6.27
CA ARG A 4 68.14 32.20 -5.69
C ARG A 4 67.13 31.07 -5.92
N PHE A 5 66.68 30.47 -4.82
CA PHE A 5 65.37 29.85 -4.72
C PHE A 5 64.32 30.95 -4.71
N THR A 6 63.38 30.93 -5.66
CA THR A 6 62.13 31.67 -5.53
C THR A 6 61.00 30.68 -5.27
N SER A 7 60.57 30.71 -4.02
CA SER A 7 59.28 30.26 -3.54
C SER A 7 58.16 30.81 -4.41
N LEU A 8 57.26 29.95 -4.86
CA LEU A 8 55.91 30.35 -5.21
C LEU A 8 54.94 29.42 -4.46
N MET A 9 54.67 29.80 -3.21
CA MET A 9 53.48 29.37 -2.49
C MET A 9 52.25 29.97 -3.18
N ILE A 10 51.35 29.12 -3.68
CA ILE A 10 49.94 29.47 -3.96
C ILE A 10 49.09 28.31 -3.39
N PRO A 11 47.96 28.61 -2.73
CA PRO A 11 47.52 27.87 -1.56
C PRO A 11 46.59 26.68 -1.85
N SER A 12 46.71 25.69 -0.97
CA SER A 12 45.65 24.88 -0.38
C SER A 12 44.26 25.00 -1.00
N ARG A 13 44.01 24.23 -2.07
CA ARG A 13 42.67 23.70 -2.30
C ARG A 13 42.66 22.28 -1.77
N GLY A 14 42.36 22.19 -0.47
CA GLY A 14 41.82 20.97 0.10
C GLY A 14 40.61 20.60 -0.75
N LEU A 15 40.77 19.54 -1.55
CA LEU A 15 39.65 18.75 -2.02
C LEU A 15 39.03 18.17 -0.75
N ARG A 16 38.16 18.97 -0.11
CA ARG A 16 37.09 18.40 0.70
C ARG A 16 36.41 17.42 -0.25
N PRO A 17 36.31 16.12 0.09
CA PRO A 17 35.32 15.31 -0.59
C PRO A 17 34.00 16.03 -0.33
N SER A 18 33.49 16.69 -1.39
CA SER A 18 32.17 17.27 -1.40
C SER A 18 31.27 16.17 -0.91
N SER A 19 30.65 16.42 0.24
CA SER A 19 29.58 15.65 0.86
C SER A 19 28.98 14.70 -0.17
N PHE A 20 29.38 13.43 -0.12
CA PHE A 20 28.62 12.37 -0.76
C PHE A 20 27.19 12.61 -0.30
N SER A 21 26.36 13.09 -1.23
CA SER A 21 24.98 13.31 -0.93
C SER A 21 24.45 11.96 -0.47
N LYS A 22 23.88 11.90 0.73
CA LYS A 22 23.10 10.74 1.16
C LYS A 22 21.97 10.38 0.16
N ALA A 23 21.72 11.24 -0.81
CA ALA A 23 20.86 11.02 -1.96
C ALA A 23 21.40 10.00 -2.99
N ALA A 24 22.72 9.74 -3.06
CA ALA A 24 23.31 8.81 -4.04
C ALA A 24 23.47 7.36 -3.54
N MET A 25 23.14 7.08 -2.26
CA MET A 25 23.12 5.72 -1.69
C MET A 25 21.70 5.16 -1.51
N ARG A 26 20.71 5.70 -2.22
CA ARG A 26 19.46 4.97 -2.50
C ARG A 26 19.60 4.22 -3.82
N PHE A 27 20.61 3.35 -3.90
CA PHE A 27 20.53 2.24 -4.83
C PHE A 27 19.36 1.36 -4.36
N ILE A 28 18.24 1.46 -5.07
CA ILE A 28 17.44 0.34 -5.55
C ILE A 28 17.39 -0.82 -4.54
N THR A 29 16.60 -0.68 -3.48
CA THR A 29 16.09 -1.90 -2.86
C THR A 29 15.00 -2.41 -3.80
N ASP A 30 15.34 -3.40 -4.64
CA ASP A 30 14.40 -4.23 -5.42
C ASP A 30 13.53 -5.11 -4.51
N ARG A 31 13.14 -4.57 -3.35
CA ARG A 31 12.53 -5.31 -2.27
C ARG A 31 11.30 -4.55 -1.82
N SER A 32 10.15 -5.09 -2.19
CA SER A 32 8.88 -4.69 -1.62
C SER A 32 8.67 -5.38 -0.27
N GLU A 33 7.94 -4.73 0.62
CA GLU A 33 7.70 -5.23 1.97
C GLU A 33 6.22 -5.52 2.19
N ALA A 34 5.95 -6.65 2.85
CA ALA A 34 4.64 -7.02 3.33
C ALA A 34 4.73 -7.53 4.77
N SER A 35 3.74 -7.18 5.59
CA SER A 35 3.48 -7.81 6.86
C SER A 35 2.42 -8.89 6.68
N PHE A 36 2.70 -10.07 7.26
CA PHE A 36 1.79 -11.19 7.34
C PHE A 36 1.45 -11.48 8.79
N SER A 37 0.18 -11.72 9.07
CA SER A 37 -0.28 -12.21 10.37
C SER A 37 -1.46 -13.15 10.20
N ARG A 38 -1.56 -14.15 11.09
CA ARG A 38 -2.73 -15.04 11.17
C ARG A 38 -3.01 -15.39 12.62
N ARG A 39 -4.27 -15.60 12.95
CA ARG A 39 -4.64 -16.12 14.28
C ARG A 39 -4.45 -17.63 14.31
N ILE A 40 -4.03 -18.14 15.47
CA ILE A 40 -3.91 -19.57 15.73
C ILE A 40 -4.83 -19.87 16.92
N TYR A 41 -5.69 -20.86 16.76
CA TYR A 41 -6.65 -21.29 17.75
C TYR A 41 -6.31 -22.72 18.19
N SER A 42 -6.54 -23.03 19.46
CA SER A 42 -6.54 -24.40 19.96
C SER A 42 -7.96 -24.76 20.37
N ARG A 43 -8.51 -25.80 19.76
CA ARG A 43 -9.86 -26.29 20.04
C ARG A 43 -9.81 -27.79 20.25
N ASN A 44 -10.12 -28.24 21.46
CA ASN A 44 -10.10 -29.66 21.85
C ASN A 44 -8.77 -30.37 21.50
N GLY A 45 -7.63 -29.68 21.65
CA GLY A 45 -6.31 -30.22 21.33
C GLY A 45 -5.91 -30.13 19.85
N ASN A 46 -6.82 -29.72 18.96
CA ASN A 46 -6.52 -29.47 17.56
C ASN A 46 -6.11 -28.01 17.35
N ILE A 47 -5.06 -27.80 16.55
CA ILE A 47 -4.62 -26.48 16.14
C ILE A 47 -5.38 -26.09 14.86
N GLU A 48 -6.15 -25.00 14.95
CA GLU A 48 -6.88 -24.40 13.84
C GLU A 48 -6.26 -23.06 13.49
N PHE A 49 -6.02 -22.80 12.22
CA PHE A 49 -5.51 -21.51 11.79
C PHE A 49 -6.63 -20.63 11.24
N GLY A 50 -6.73 -19.41 11.75
CA GLY A 50 -7.63 -18.38 11.24
C GLY A 50 -7.19 -17.80 9.89
N PRO A 51 -8.03 -16.93 9.29
CA PRO A 51 -7.73 -16.29 8.03
C PRO A 51 -6.49 -15.41 8.16
N PRO A 52 -5.62 -15.39 7.14
CA PRO A 52 -4.46 -14.50 7.13
C PRO A 52 -4.91 -13.04 6.98
N THR A 53 -4.00 -12.13 7.34
CA THR A 53 -4.12 -10.69 7.13
C THR A 53 -2.80 -10.21 6.56
N TYR A 54 -2.89 -9.57 5.40
CA TYR A 54 -1.76 -9.05 4.65
C TYR A 54 -1.76 -7.53 4.72
N THR A 55 -0.61 -6.91 4.95
CA THR A 55 -0.42 -5.47 4.76
C THR A 55 0.77 -5.23 3.86
N LEU A 56 0.54 -4.70 2.68
CA LEU A 56 1.57 -4.32 1.71
C LEU A 56 1.99 -2.87 1.94
N PHE A 57 3.28 -2.60 1.86
CA PHE A 57 3.82 -1.26 2.08
C PHE A 57 4.49 -0.74 0.81
N THR A 58 4.15 0.49 0.44
CA THR A 58 4.85 1.28 -0.58
C THR A 58 5.40 2.54 0.07
N ASP A 59 6.16 3.32 -0.70
CA ASP A 59 6.69 4.61 -0.26
C ASP A 59 5.60 5.63 0.09
N THR A 60 4.39 5.46 -0.45
CA THR A 60 3.32 6.46 -0.33
C THR A 60 2.12 5.96 0.45
N VAL A 61 1.88 4.65 0.50
CA VAL A 61 0.70 4.08 1.14
C VAL A 61 0.98 2.72 1.79
N CYS A 62 0.09 2.30 2.67
CA CYS A 62 -0.03 0.89 3.04
C CYS A 62 -1.43 0.39 2.67
N LEU A 63 -1.50 -0.86 2.21
CA LEU A 63 -2.73 -1.55 1.83
C LEU A 63 -2.88 -2.82 2.66
N THR A 64 -3.88 -2.85 3.53
CA THR A 64 -4.25 -4.02 4.32
C THR A 64 -5.42 -4.77 3.68
N MET A 65 -5.29 -6.09 3.56
CA MET A 65 -6.32 -7.00 3.07
C MET A 65 -6.67 -8.00 4.17
N LYS A 66 -7.97 -8.16 4.44
CA LYS A 66 -8.47 -9.04 5.50
C LYS A 66 -9.81 -9.66 5.14
N LEU A 67 -9.91 -10.97 5.28
CA LEU A 67 -11.18 -11.68 5.22
C LEU A 67 -11.99 -11.44 6.50
N ARG A 68 -13.28 -11.13 6.35
CA ARG A 68 -14.23 -10.94 7.46
C ARG A 68 -15.55 -11.64 7.15
N ASN A 69 -16.27 -12.09 8.17
CA ASN A 69 -17.67 -12.42 8.01
C ASN A 69 -18.47 -11.11 8.09
N ASP A 70 -19.27 -10.83 7.07
CA ASP A 70 -20.24 -9.74 7.14
C ASP A 70 -21.49 -10.26 7.87
N GLU A 71 -21.75 -9.70 9.05
CA GLU A 71 -22.87 -10.12 9.92
C GLU A 71 -24.23 -9.78 9.32
N ASN A 72 -24.31 -8.72 8.51
CA ASN A 72 -25.57 -8.28 7.91
C ASN A 72 -25.96 -9.16 6.71
N LEU A 73 -24.94 -9.57 5.94
CA LEU A 73 -25.14 -10.33 4.71
C LEU A 73 -25.00 -11.84 4.90
N GLY A 74 -24.43 -12.27 6.03
CA GLY A 74 -24.29 -13.69 6.38
C GLY A 74 -23.21 -14.43 5.58
N TYR A 75 -22.36 -13.71 4.84
CA TYR A 75 -21.28 -14.30 4.04
C TYR A 75 -19.93 -13.61 4.26
N LYS A 76 -18.84 -14.27 3.87
CA LYS A 76 -17.48 -13.74 3.98
C LYS A 76 -17.23 -12.67 2.92
N VAL A 77 -16.60 -11.56 3.30
CA VAL A 77 -16.20 -10.44 2.44
C VAL A 77 -14.72 -10.12 2.64
N MET A 78 -14.12 -9.44 1.67
CA MET A 78 -12.76 -8.92 1.76
C MET A 78 -12.77 -7.44 2.09
N LEU A 79 -12.18 -7.09 3.23
CA LEU A 79 -11.93 -5.71 3.58
C LEU A 79 -10.56 -5.27 3.04
N PHE A 80 -10.56 -4.25 2.20
CA PHE A 80 -9.39 -3.50 1.79
C PHE A 80 -9.34 -2.22 2.62
N THR A 81 -8.18 -1.91 3.21
CA THR A 81 -7.96 -0.66 3.95
C THR A 81 -6.66 -0.03 3.49
N GLY A 82 -6.71 1.22 3.06
CA GLY A 82 -5.55 2.01 2.65
C GLY A 82 -5.28 3.15 3.62
N MET A 83 -4.02 3.49 3.85
CA MET A 83 -3.61 4.73 4.54
C MET A 83 -2.41 5.34 3.81
N THR A 84 -2.36 6.67 3.69
CA THR A 84 -1.20 7.39 3.15
C THR A 84 -0.10 7.51 4.19
N ARG A 85 1.14 7.55 3.74
CA ARG A 85 2.31 7.79 4.58
C ARG A 85 2.33 9.27 5.01
N GLU A 86 2.76 9.55 6.24
CA GLU A 86 2.80 10.93 6.75
C GLU A 86 3.78 11.82 5.98
N SER A 87 4.92 11.25 5.56
CA SER A 87 5.91 11.89 4.68
C SER A 87 6.78 10.83 4.01
N SER A 88 7.49 11.20 2.95
CA SER A 88 8.36 10.29 2.19
C SER A 88 9.52 9.68 3.00
N GLU A 89 9.85 10.27 4.15
CA GLU A 89 10.92 9.77 5.04
C GLU A 89 10.38 9.09 6.31
N SER A 90 9.07 9.22 6.58
CA SER A 90 8.43 8.63 7.76
C SER A 90 8.25 7.12 7.58
N ARG A 91 8.27 6.37 8.69
CA ARG A 91 7.81 4.98 8.75
C ARG A 91 6.36 4.87 9.25
N SER A 92 5.72 6.00 9.50
CA SER A 92 4.36 6.11 10.03
C SER A 92 3.36 6.44 8.92
N PHE A 93 2.13 5.95 9.10
CA PHE A 93 1.01 6.18 8.19
C PHE A 93 -0.05 7.04 8.89
N GLU A 94 -0.60 8.00 8.15
CA GLU A 94 -1.56 8.95 8.66
C GLU A 94 -2.91 8.25 8.89
N LYS A 95 -3.29 8.02 10.15
CA LYS A 95 -4.55 7.34 10.48
C LYS A 95 -5.81 8.04 9.94
N LYS A 96 -5.77 9.37 9.79
CA LYS A 96 -6.89 10.18 9.27
C LYS A 96 -7.11 10.00 7.77
N SER A 97 -6.08 9.57 7.03
CA SER A 97 -6.17 9.28 5.60
C SER A 97 -6.84 7.94 5.28
N ARG A 98 -7.25 7.20 6.31
CA ARG A 98 -7.74 5.84 6.17
C ARG A 98 -8.98 5.79 5.28
N VAL A 99 -8.88 5.00 4.22
CA VAL A 99 -10.00 4.66 3.33
C VAL A 99 -10.19 3.15 3.36
N SER A 100 -11.43 2.71 3.33
CA SER A 100 -11.76 1.29 3.21
C SER A 100 -12.76 1.04 2.08
N SER A 101 -12.69 -0.17 1.54
CA SER A 101 -13.68 -0.72 0.62
C SER A 101 -13.89 -2.19 0.95
N VAL A 102 -15.15 -2.65 0.91
CA VAL A 102 -15.52 -4.03 1.25
C VAL A 102 -16.02 -4.74 0.00
N LEU A 103 -15.24 -5.66 -0.55
CA LEU A 103 -15.61 -6.41 -1.74
C LEU A 103 -16.22 -7.78 -1.37
N PRO A 104 -17.31 -8.21 -2.02
CA PRO A 104 -17.76 -9.59 -1.95
C PRO A 104 -16.74 -10.50 -2.67
N ILE A 105 -16.70 -11.80 -2.35
CA ILE A 105 -15.67 -12.72 -2.88
C ILE A 105 -15.69 -12.79 -4.41
N ALA A 106 -16.87 -12.77 -5.04
CA ALA A 106 -16.99 -12.72 -6.50
C ALA A 106 -16.25 -11.52 -7.12
N GLU A 107 -16.27 -10.35 -6.45
CA GLU A 107 -15.55 -9.16 -6.90
C GLU A 107 -14.03 -9.26 -6.64
N VAL A 108 -13.62 -10.02 -5.63
CA VAL A 108 -12.21 -10.34 -5.35
C VAL A 108 -11.65 -11.30 -6.41
N GLU A 109 -12.47 -12.23 -6.91
CA GLU A 109 -12.09 -13.08 -8.05
C GLU A 109 -11.89 -12.22 -9.31
N ARG A 110 -12.82 -11.31 -9.60
CA ARG A 110 -12.63 -10.34 -10.69
C ARG A 110 -11.39 -9.46 -10.52
N LEU A 111 -11.07 -9.07 -9.27
CA LEU A 111 -9.83 -8.35 -8.97
C LEU A 111 -8.60 -9.19 -9.33
N TYR A 112 -8.58 -10.44 -8.90
CA TYR A 112 -7.50 -11.38 -9.18
C TYR A 112 -7.32 -11.56 -10.69
N ASP A 113 -8.41 -11.74 -11.43
CA ASP A 113 -8.39 -11.91 -12.89
C ASP A 113 -7.92 -10.63 -13.60
N ALA A 114 -8.39 -9.46 -13.18
CA ALA A 114 -7.96 -8.17 -13.71
C ALA A 114 -6.46 -7.89 -13.48
N LEU A 115 -5.91 -8.40 -12.37
CA LEU A 115 -4.48 -8.28 -12.07
C LEU A 115 -3.64 -9.35 -12.75
N SER A 116 -4.18 -10.54 -12.99
CA SER A 116 -3.45 -11.65 -13.61
C SER A 116 -3.42 -11.55 -15.14
N GLY A 117 -4.48 -11.03 -15.77
CA GLY A 117 -4.60 -10.91 -17.22
C GLY A 117 -3.96 -9.64 -17.81
N ASP A 118 -3.72 -9.62 -19.12
CA ASP A 118 -2.95 -8.56 -19.79
C ASP A 118 -3.76 -7.31 -20.18
N SER A 119 -4.98 -7.17 -19.66
CA SER A 119 -5.82 -6.02 -19.95
C SER A 119 -5.30 -4.76 -19.25
N THR A 120 -5.07 -3.70 -20.03
CA THR A 120 -4.75 -2.36 -19.51
C THR A 120 -5.99 -1.51 -19.26
N THR A 121 -7.18 -2.02 -19.59
CA THR A 121 -8.44 -1.29 -19.40
C THR A 121 -8.75 -1.17 -17.91
N PRO A 122 -9.01 0.03 -17.38
CA PRO A 122 -9.39 0.20 -15.99
C PRO A 122 -10.66 -0.59 -15.64
N THR A 123 -10.59 -1.37 -14.55
CA THR A 123 -11.71 -2.19 -14.08
C THR A 123 -12.24 -1.62 -12.77
N THR A 124 -13.56 -1.45 -12.67
CA THR A 124 -14.20 -0.98 -11.43
C THR A 124 -14.93 -2.11 -10.73
N LEU A 125 -14.56 -2.34 -9.48
CA LEU A 125 -15.11 -3.37 -8.60
C LEU A 125 -16.01 -2.75 -7.55
N GLN A 126 -17.21 -3.27 -7.38
CA GLN A 126 -18.23 -2.66 -6.54
C GLN A 126 -18.21 -3.26 -5.13
N GLY A 127 -18.12 -2.39 -4.14
CA GLY A 127 -18.17 -2.79 -2.74
C GLY A 127 -19.60 -2.89 -2.22
N VAL A 128 -19.81 -3.77 -1.24
CA VAL A 128 -21.09 -3.89 -0.53
C VAL A 128 -21.32 -2.73 0.45
N ASP A 129 -20.27 -1.96 0.76
CA ASP A 129 -20.31 -0.76 1.59
C ASP A 129 -20.68 0.51 0.80
N GLY A 130 -21.00 0.37 -0.49
CA GLY A 130 -21.26 1.49 -1.40
C GLY A 130 -20.00 2.20 -1.89
N GLY A 131 -18.81 1.73 -1.48
CA GLY A 131 -17.54 2.14 -2.05
C GLY A 131 -17.19 1.30 -3.29
N ASN A 132 -16.03 1.58 -3.89
CA ASN A 132 -15.54 0.83 -5.03
C ASN A 132 -14.01 0.82 -5.10
N ILE A 133 -13.44 -0.18 -5.77
CA ILE A 133 -12.02 -0.25 -6.09
C ILE A 133 -11.86 -0.11 -7.59
N ILE A 134 -11.03 0.84 -8.03
CA ILE A 134 -10.64 0.99 -9.43
C ILE A 134 -9.25 0.41 -9.60
N VAL A 135 -9.14 -0.57 -10.48
CA VAL A 135 -7.89 -1.25 -10.81
C VAL A 135 -7.42 -0.75 -12.15
N THR A 136 -6.16 -0.34 -12.25
CA THR A 136 -5.51 -0.01 -13.51
C THR A 136 -4.19 -0.75 -13.58
N ARG A 137 -3.94 -1.44 -14.69
CA ARG A 137 -2.69 -2.13 -14.98
C ARG A 137 -2.08 -1.51 -16.22
N SER A 138 -0.76 -1.37 -16.19
CA SER A 138 0.09 -1.06 -17.34
C SER A 138 1.16 -2.15 -17.46
N GLU A 139 2.03 -2.05 -18.45
CA GLU A 139 3.12 -3.01 -18.66
C GLU A 139 4.03 -3.13 -17.42
N ASP A 140 4.36 -1.98 -16.80
CA ASP A 140 5.34 -1.93 -15.70
C ASP A 140 4.75 -1.62 -14.31
N SER A 141 3.45 -1.33 -14.22
CA SER A 141 2.85 -0.89 -12.96
C SER A 141 1.40 -1.29 -12.77
N ILE A 142 1.03 -1.45 -11.50
CA ILE A 142 -0.35 -1.64 -11.04
C ILE A 142 -0.79 -0.45 -10.19
N SER A 143 -2.09 -0.19 -10.20
CA SER A 143 -2.74 0.83 -9.38
C SER A 143 -4.08 0.31 -8.87
N LEU A 144 -4.27 0.30 -7.55
CA LEU A 144 -5.51 0.00 -6.85
C LEU A 144 -5.95 1.26 -6.12
N LYS A 145 -6.99 1.88 -6.64
CA LYS A 145 -7.57 3.08 -6.08
C LYS A 145 -8.81 2.73 -5.26
N LEU A 146 -8.73 2.88 -3.95
CA LEU A 146 -9.84 2.71 -3.03
C LEU A 146 -10.65 4.01 -3.00
N CYS A 147 -11.93 3.90 -3.36
CA CYS A 147 -12.88 4.99 -3.38
C CYS A 147 -13.93 4.74 -2.29
N PRO A 148 -14.05 5.64 -1.28
CA PRO A 148 -15.04 5.48 -0.23
C PRO A 148 -16.46 5.68 -0.79
N SER A 149 -17.43 5.13 -0.06
CA SER A 149 -18.85 5.36 -0.34
C SER A 149 -19.18 6.85 -0.35
N LEU A 150 -19.92 7.28 -1.37
CA LEU A 150 -20.39 8.66 -1.50
C LEU A 150 -21.70 8.92 -0.74
N ILE A 151 -22.20 7.93 0.01
CA ILE A 151 -23.43 8.09 0.79
C ILE A 151 -23.14 9.06 1.96
N PRO A 152 -23.75 10.26 1.96
CA PRO A 152 -23.60 11.19 3.07
C PRO A 152 -24.16 10.54 4.34
N GLY A 153 -23.34 10.40 5.39
CA GLY A 153 -23.81 9.99 6.72
C GLY A 153 -23.35 8.61 7.22
N ILE A 154 -22.61 7.82 6.44
CA ILE A 154 -22.02 6.54 6.90
C ILE A 154 -20.51 6.66 7.17
N ASN A 155 -20.06 7.84 7.62
CA ASN A 155 -18.76 7.95 8.29
C ASN A 155 -18.99 7.69 9.79
N VAL A 156 -18.99 6.43 10.19
CA VAL A 156 -18.96 6.07 11.61
C VAL A 156 -17.54 6.32 12.12
N SER A 157 -17.25 7.59 12.41
CA SER A 157 -16.21 8.09 13.32
C SER A 157 -16.53 9.56 13.58
N SER A 158 -17.37 9.81 14.59
CA SER A 158 -17.70 11.15 15.08
C SER A 158 -16.56 11.70 15.95
N LEU A 159 -16.01 12.88 15.60
CA LEU A 159 -16.16 14.15 16.34
C LEU A 159 -15.21 15.27 15.82
N SER A 160 -15.82 16.43 15.57
CA SER A 160 -15.31 17.83 15.59
C SER A 160 -14.16 18.26 14.66
N THR A 161 -14.47 19.00 13.58
CA THR A 161 -14.42 20.49 13.46
C THR A 161 -14.62 20.92 11.99
N PRO A 162 -15.18 22.11 11.71
CA PRO A 162 -15.45 22.59 10.36
C PRO A 162 -14.18 23.22 9.74
N TYR A 163 -14.14 23.26 8.41
CA TYR A 163 -13.02 23.65 7.53
C TYR A 163 -12.04 22.54 7.15
N SER A 164 -12.40 21.81 6.10
CA SER A 164 -11.66 21.90 4.83
C SER A 164 -12.48 21.21 3.75
N SER A 165 -12.43 21.77 2.55
CA SER A 165 -13.05 21.26 1.33
C SER A 165 -12.92 19.74 1.22
N SER A 166 -14.05 19.04 1.12
CA SER A 166 -14.10 17.58 0.97
C SER A 166 -13.64 17.15 -0.43
N SER A 167 -12.34 17.30 -0.70
CA SER A 167 -11.69 16.44 -1.68
C SER A 167 -11.86 15.02 -1.17
N LYS A 168 -12.53 14.18 -1.96
CA LYS A 168 -12.84 12.79 -1.62
C LYS A 168 -11.52 12.11 -1.25
N ILE A 169 -11.34 11.75 0.02
CA ILE A 169 -10.12 11.07 0.46
C ILE A 169 -10.08 9.73 -0.28
N GLN A 170 -9.10 9.59 -1.16
CA GLN A 170 -8.88 8.40 -1.98
C GLN A 170 -7.47 7.90 -1.66
N VAL A 171 -7.31 6.59 -1.53
CA VAL A 171 -6.00 5.98 -1.37
C VAL A 171 -5.67 5.22 -2.64
N ASN A 172 -4.52 5.52 -3.23
CA ASN A 172 -4.02 4.83 -4.41
C ASN A 172 -2.78 4.01 -4.04
N PHE A 173 -2.96 2.69 -3.96
CA PHE A 173 -1.85 1.76 -3.91
C PHE A 173 -1.30 1.59 -5.32
N SER A 174 -0.04 1.97 -5.54
CA SER A 174 0.62 1.77 -6.82
C SER A 174 2.02 1.21 -6.60
N GLY A 175 2.45 0.35 -7.52
CA GLY A 175 3.71 -0.35 -7.42
C GLY A 175 4.08 -1.06 -8.71
N GLY A 176 5.31 -1.57 -8.74
CA GLY A 176 5.87 -2.29 -9.87
C GLY A 176 5.67 -3.80 -9.78
N PRO A 177 6.52 -4.60 -10.44
CA PRO A 177 6.39 -6.06 -10.51
C PRO A 177 6.41 -6.77 -9.14
N ASN A 178 7.18 -6.24 -8.17
CA ASN A 178 7.28 -6.84 -6.83
C ASN A 178 6.01 -6.59 -6.00
N GLU A 179 5.49 -5.36 -5.98
CA GLU A 179 4.19 -5.08 -5.34
C GLU A 179 3.06 -5.87 -6.00
N HIS A 180 3.11 -6.02 -7.33
CA HIS A 180 2.15 -6.82 -8.08
C HIS A 180 2.19 -8.29 -7.67
N SER A 181 3.39 -8.87 -7.58
CA SER A 181 3.58 -10.26 -7.14
C SER A 181 3.08 -10.49 -5.71
N LEU A 182 3.39 -9.57 -4.79
CA LEU A 182 2.88 -9.64 -3.40
C LEU A 182 1.36 -9.53 -3.33
N LEU A 183 0.78 -8.64 -4.15
CA LEU A 183 -0.67 -8.46 -4.21
C LEU A 183 -1.38 -9.70 -4.75
N LEU A 184 -0.89 -10.28 -5.86
CA LEU A 184 -1.43 -11.52 -6.40
C LEU A 184 -1.33 -12.67 -5.41
N HIS A 185 -0.18 -12.82 -4.75
CA HIS A 185 0.02 -13.84 -3.73
C HIS A 185 -0.99 -13.71 -2.59
N ALA A 186 -1.12 -12.52 -2.01
CA ALA A 186 -2.04 -12.27 -0.92
C ALA A 186 -3.51 -12.50 -1.33
N LEU A 187 -3.90 -12.05 -2.53
CA LEU A 187 -5.26 -12.27 -3.06
C LEU A 187 -5.53 -13.75 -3.29
N ASN A 188 -4.56 -14.51 -3.80
CA ASN A 188 -4.71 -15.93 -4.05
C ASN A 188 -4.92 -16.72 -2.75
N GLU A 189 -4.09 -16.49 -1.74
CA GLU A 189 -4.24 -17.19 -0.46
C GLU A 189 -5.55 -16.80 0.25
N LEU A 190 -5.91 -15.52 0.22
CA LEU A 190 -7.13 -15.05 0.87
C LEU A 190 -8.42 -15.53 0.20
N LYS A 191 -8.45 -15.65 -1.14
CA LYS A 191 -9.61 -16.22 -1.86
C LYS A 191 -9.72 -17.73 -1.63
N GLU A 192 -8.60 -18.46 -1.58
CA GLU A 192 -8.61 -19.91 -1.34
C GLU A 192 -9.04 -20.25 0.09
N TYR A 193 -8.71 -19.42 1.08
CA TYR A 193 -9.19 -19.59 2.46
C TYR A 193 -10.73 -19.40 2.60
N HIS A 194 -11.39 -18.84 1.58
CA HIS A 194 -12.85 -18.74 1.60
C HIS A 194 -13.52 -20.09 1.36
N GLN A 195 -12.94 -20.92 0.48
CA GLN A 195 -13.44 -22.23 0.04
C GLN A 195 -13.42 -23.25 1.18
#